data_AF-G8SI34-F1
#
_entry.id   AF-G8SI34-F1
#
_cell.length_a   1.000
_cell.length_b   1.000
_cell.length_c   1.000
_cell.angle_alpha   90.00
_cell.angle_beta   90.00
_cell.angle_gamma   90.00
#
_symmetry.space_group_name_H-M   'P 1'
#
loop_
_entity.id
_entity.type
_entity.pdbx_description
1 polymer ?
#
loop_
_entity_poly.entity_id
_entity_poly.type
_entity_poly.pdbx_seq_one_letter_code
_entity_poly.pdbx_strand_id
1 'polypeptide(L)'
;MTSTLAEVRMSDAVRRLLGPDLTARVAATPLAGGRCQDCHLPLPQHSVVNVVVFQDQDSCVVGCLHPDCGTSQIRLLPAGALARTGPASVPMRLVAGVMPHGGRPLPVLTLQPIMQVVDVARPVAVDAFLDVLVQAGMTTELDFLRAPEPLLGWPVAISQASAGQAAIQIRMPGGALLVDGVTAVSPAWRDAASRYGWCVLYAGRNLGDIPAGQPHNGSLPQAGLVAGARLRLFGASRNLG
;
A
#
# COMPACT_ATOMS: atom_id res chain seq x y z
N MET A 1 -9.25 7.17 -26.41
CA MET A 1 -8.41 5.97 -26.24
C MET A 1 -8.86 5.29 -24.96
N THR A 2 -9.60 4.18 -25.07
CA THR A 2 -10.01 3.35 -23.93
C THR A 2 -8.82 2.53 -23.47
N SER A 3 -8.21 2.89 -22.34
CA SER A 3 -7.20 2.05 -21.69
C SER A 3 -7.86 0.75 -21.25
N THR A 4 -7.54 -0.36 -21.91
CA THR A 4 -8.01 -1.69 -21.52
C THR A 4 -7.28 -2.11 -20.25
N LEU A 5 -8.02 -2.22 -19.16
CA LEU A 5 -7.56 -2.81 -17.91
C LEU A 5 -7.14 -4.27 -18.17
N ALA A 6 -6.17 -4.76 -17.39
CA ALA A 6 -5.79 -6.17 -17.38
C ALA A 6 -7.00 -7.09 -17.19
N GLU A 7 -7.05 -8.19 -17.95
CA GLU A 7 -8.10 -9.20 -17.79
C GLU A 7 -7.77 -10.09 -16.59
N VAL A 8 -8.66 -10.12 -15.58
CA VAL A 8 -8.47 -10.90 -14.36
C VAL A 8 -9.21 -12.23 -14.48
N ARG A 9 -8.46 -13.35 -14.54
CA ARG A 9 -9.01 -14.71 -14.61
C ARG A 9 -9.14 -15.33 -13.22
N MET A 10 -10.35 -15.80 -12.91
CA MET A 10 -10.69 -16.47 -11.66
C MET A 10 -11.42 -17.78 -11.93
N SER A 11 -10.98 -18.87 -11.29
CA SER A 11 -11.68 -20.15 -11.32
C SER A 11 -12.98 -20.11 -10.51
N ASP A 12 -13.91 -21.02 -10.79
CA ASP A 12 -15.18 -21.10 -10.05
C ASP A 12 -15.00 -21.38 -8.56
N ALA A 13 -13.92 -22.07 -8.19
CA ALA A 13 -13.58 -22.27 -6.78
C ALA A 13 -13.22 -20.94 -6.10
N VAL A 14 -12.36 -20.13 -6.73
CA VAL A 14 -11.99 -18.80 -6.25
C VAL A 14 -13.20 -17.87 -6.19
N ARG A 15 -14.03 -17.82 -7.24
CA ARG A 15 -15.26 -17.00 -7.27
C ARG A 15 -16.24 -17.39 -6.17
N ARG A 16 -16.42 -18.69 -5.92
CA ARG A 16 -17.28 -19.19 -4.83
C ARG A 16 -16.74 -18.84 -3.45
N LEU A 17 -15.43 -18.96 -3.25
CA LEU A 17 -14.79 -18.60 -1.98
C LEU A 17 -14.93 -17.10 -1.67
N LEU A 18 -14.69 -16.24 -2.66
CA LEU A 18 -14.77 -14.79 -2.50
C LEU A 18 -16.20 -14.27 -2.46
N GLY A 19 -17.16 -14.96 -3.08
CA GLY A 19 -18.50 -14.42 -3.29
C GLY A 19 -18.52 -13.27 -4.32
N PRO A 20 -19.72 -12.75 -4.64
CA PRO A 20 -19.89 -11.80 -5.74
C PRO A 20 -19.21 -10.46 -5.50
N ASP A 21 -19.33 -9.91 -4.28
CA ASP A 21 -18.84 -8.56 -3.96
C ASP A 21 -17.30 -8.50 -4.01
N LEU A 22 -16.61 -9.46 -3.39
CA LEU A 22 -15.15 -9.50 -3.42
C LEU A 22 -14.63 -9.89 -4.81
N THR A 23 -15.32 -10.76 -5.53
CA THR A 23 -14.97 -11.07 -6.94
C THR A 23 -14.97 -9.79 -7.79
N ALA A 24 -16.02 -8.97 -7.67
CA ALA A 24 -16.11 -7.70 -8.39
C ALA A 24 -14.99 -6.73 -7.98
N ARG A 25 -14.68 -6.65 -6.69
CA ARG A 25 -13.60 -5.80 -6.16
C ARG A 25 -12.21 -6.23 -6.63
N VAL A 26 -11.92 -7.54 -6.64
CA VAL A 26 -10.64 -8.07 -7.13
C VAL A 26 -10.50 -7.80 -8.63
N ALA A 27 -11.57 -8.02 -9.41
CA ALA A 27 -11.57 -7.74 -10.85
C ALA A 27 -11.35 -6.25 -11.19
N ALA A 28 -11.82 -5.34 -10.33
CA ALA A 28 -11.65 -3.90 -10.49
C ALA A 28 -10.31 -3.35 -9.96
N THR A 29 -9.48 -4.18 -9.31
CA THR A 29 -8.24 -3.70 -8.68
C THR A 29 -7.17 -3.41 -9.73
N PRO A 30 -6.62 -2.17 -9.78
CA PRO A 30 -5.52 -1.87 -10.68
C PRO A 30 -4.28 -2.72 -10.38
N LEU A 31 -3.70 -3.36 -11.40
CA LEU A 31 -2.49 -4.18 -11.25
C LEU A 31 -1.18 -3.37 -11.38
N ALA A 32 -1.27 -2.05 -11.55
CA ALA A 32 -0.10 -1.19 -11.72
C ALA A 32 0.82 -1.28 -10.50
N GLY A 33 2.07 -1.70 -10.74
CA GLY A 33 3.07 -1.92 -9.68
C GLY A 33 2.95 -3.28 -8.97
N GLY A 34 1.96 -4.11 -9.32
CA GLY A 34 1.82 -5.47 -8.80
C GLY A 34 2.94 -6.40 -9.25
N ARG A 35 3.14 -7.47 -8.47
CA ARG A 35 4.12 -8.53 -8.75
C ARG A 35 3.42 -9.87 -8.77
N CYS A 36 3.88 -10.76 -9.64
CA CYS A 36 3.43 -12.14 -9.65
C CYS A 36 3.85 -12.82 -8.35
N GLN A 37 2.94 -13.56 -7.73
CA GLN A 37 3.22 -14.17 -6.44
C GLN A 37 4.22 -15.33 -6.49
N ASP A 38 4.41 -15.95 -7.66
CA ASP A 38 5.34 -17.07 -7.81
C ASP A 38 6.73 -16.62 -8.27
N CYS A 39 6.82 -15.83 -9.34
CA CYS A 39 8.11 -15.42 -9.90
C CYS A 39 8.59 -14.04 -9.38
N HIS A 40 7.75 -13.32 -8.64
CA HIS A 40 8.01 -11.98 -8.10
C HIS A 40 8.35 -10.88 -9.12
N LEU A 41 8.27 -11.18 -10.42
CA LEU A 41 8.43 -10.20 -11.48
C LEU A 41 7.18 -9.31 -11.60
N PRO A 42 7.31 -8.07 -12.11
CA PRO A 42 6.18 -7.16 -12.30
C PRO A 42 5.04 -7.77 -13.12
N LEU A 43 3.81 -7.47 -12.72
CA LEU A 43 2.62 -7.86 -13.48
C LEU A 43 2.45 -6.93 -14.70
N PRO A 44 2.05 -7.48 -15.86
CA PRO A 44 1.75 -6.69 -17.04
C PRO A 44 0.50 -5.81 -16.79
N GLN A 45 0.59 -4.53 -17.12
CA GLN A 45 -0.51 -3.57 -16.94
C GLN A 45 -1.67 -3.80 -17.93
N HIS A 46 -1.40 -4.42 -19.08
CA HIS A 46 -2.34 -4.63 -20.19
C HIS A 46 -2.37 -6.08 -20.66
N SER A 47 -2.41 -7.05 -19.74
CA SER A 47 -2.49 -8.47 -20.09
C SER A 47 -3.39 -9.23 -19.12
N VAL A 48 -3.54 -10.51 -19.37
CA VAL A 48 -4.25 -11.46 -18.52
C VAL A 48 -3.43 -11.74 -17.27
N VAL A 49 -4.08 -11.83 -16.11
CA VAL A 49 -3.51 -12.43 -14.89
C VAL A 49 -4.44 -13.48 -14.30
N ASN A 50 -3.88 -14.45 -13.59
CA ASN A 50 -4.64 -15.46 -12.85
C ASN A 50 -4.70 -15.10 -11.37
N VAL A 51 -5.87 -15.19 -10.75
CA VAL A 51 -6.04 -14.94 -9.32
C VAL A 51 -5.72 -16.18 -8.51
N VAL A 52 -4.83 -16.04 -7.53
CA VAL A 52 -4.54 -17.06 -6.54
C VAL A 52 -5.02 -16.60 -5.16
N VAL A 53 -5.69 -17.47 -4.43
CA VAL A 53 -6.12 -17.18 -3.05
C VAL A 53 -5.32 -18.05 -2.10
N PHE A 54 -4.57 -17.43 -1.19
CA PHE A 54 -3.94 -18.13 -0.09
C PHE A 54 -4.92 -18.14 1.07
N GLN A 55 -5.30 -19.30 1.57
CA GLN A 55 -6.33 -19.42 2.61
C GLN A 55 -5.77 -20.20 3.80
N ASP A 56 -5.93 -19.68 5.01
CA ASP A 56 -5.83 -20.48 6.24
C ASP A 56 -7.22 -20.70 6.85
N GLN A 57 -7.30 -21.16 8.10
CA GLN A 57 -8.58 -21.49 8.74
C GLN A 57 -9.55 -20.31 8.81
N ASP A 58 -9.03 -19.09 9.01
CA ASP A 58 -9.84 -17.92 9.36
C ASP A 58 -9.70 -16.77 8.35
N SER A 59 -8.73 -16.83 7.43
CA SER A 59 -8.38 -15.69 6.57
C SER A 59 -7.99 -16.11 5.15
N CYS A 60 -8.06 -15.16 4.22
CA CYS A 60 -7.47 -15.32 2.91
C CYS A 60 -6.74 -14.07 2.38
N VAL A 61 -5.76 -14.30 1.52
CA VAL A 61 -5.04 -13.25 0.79
C VAL A 61 -5.18 -13.51 -0.69
N VAL A 62 -5.62 -12.49 -1.42
CA VAL A 62 -5.80 -12.55 -2.87
C VAL A 62 -4.56 -11.98 -3.55
N GLY A 63 -3.86 -12.82 -4.29
CA GLY A 63 -2.74 -12.46 -5.14
C GLY A 63 -3.02 -12.68 -6.62
N CYS A 64 -2.06 -12.29 -7.45
CA CYS A 64 -2.11 -12.47 -8.90
C CYS A 64 -0.86 -13.22 -9.38
N LEU A 65 -1.03 -14.01 -10.42
CA LEU A 65 0.01 -14.76 -11.12
C LEU A 65 0.05 -14.34 -12.59
N HIS A 66 1.24 -14.38 -13.19
CA HIS A 66 1.32 -14.41 -14.65
C HIS A 66 0.62 -15.66 -15.20
N PRO A 67 0.08 -15.61 -16.43
CA PRO A 67 -0.51 -16.78 -17.07
C PRO A 67 0.41 -17.99 -17.08
N ASP A 68 1.71 -17.77 -17.29
CA ASP A 68 2.73 -18.82 -17.37
C ASP A 68 3.21 -19.32 -15.99
N CYS A 69 2.95 -18.58 -14.92
CA CYS A 69 3.37 -18.97 -13.56
C CYS A 69 2.40 -19.96 -12.91
N GLY A 70 1.13 -19.97 -13.33
CA GLY A 70 0.14 -20.87 -12.79
C GLY A 70 -1.29 -20.45 -13.11
N THR A 71 -2.24 -21.31 -12.77
CA THR A 71 -3.67 -21.08 -12.98
C THR A 71 -4.35 -20.47 -11.75
N SER A 72 -5.59 -20.03 -11.92
CA SER A 72 -6.38 -19.53 -10.80
C SER A 72 -6.78 -20.65 -9.85
N GLN A 73 -6.35 -20.56 -8.59
CA GLN A 73 -6.51 -21.62 -7.60
C GLN A 73 -6.53 -21.11 -6.16
N ILE A 74 -7.00 -21.95 -5.24
CA ILE A 74 -6.90 -21.73 -3.81
C ILE A 74 -5.71 -22.56 -3.30
N ARG A 75 -4.79 -21.91 -2.58
CA ARG A 75 -3.64 -22.53 -1.92
C ARG A 75 -3.89 -22.51 -0.42
N LEU A 76 -4.09 -23.68 0.15
CA LEU A 76 -4.28 -23.82 1.59
C LEU A 76 -2.95 -23.63 2.32
N LEU A 77 -2.98 -22.84 3.38
CA LEU A 77 -1.88 -22.59 4.28
C LEU A 77 -2.16 -23.25 5.65
N PRO A 78 -1.11 -23.57 6.43
CA PRO A 78 -1.28 -23.98 7.81
C PRO A 78 -2.07 -22.94 8.62
N ALA A 79 -2.80 -23.38 9.64
CA ALA A 79 -3.56 -22.49 10.53
C ALA A 79 -2.67 -21.37 11.11
N GLY A 80 -3.22 -20.15 11.09
CA GLY A 80 -2.56 -18.92 11.54
C GLY A 80 -1.33 -18.52 10.70
N ALA A 81 -1.10 -19.13 9.54
CA ALA A 81 -0.02 -18.70 8.65
C ALA A 81 -0.22 -17.25 8.20
N LEU A 82 -1.46 -16.83 7.96
CA LEU A 82 -1.75 -15.46 7.53
C LEU A 82 -1.69 -14.45 8.68
N ALA A 83 -2.03 -14.86 9.90
CA ALA A 83 -1.82 -14.03 11.08
C ALA A 83 -0.32 -13.77 11.36
N ARG A 84 0.55 -14.72 10.99
CA ARG A 84 2.01 -14.57 11.08
C ARG A 84 2.60 -13.74 9.93
N THR A 85 1.93 -13.66 8.79
CA THR A 85 2.28 -12.74 7.70
C THR A 85 1.82 -11.34 8.08
N GLY A 86 2.60 -10.65 8.91
CA GLY A 86 2.34 -9.25 9.26
C GLY A 86 2.25 -8.35 8.01
N PRO A 87 1.91 -7.06 8.17
CA PRO A 87 1.76 -6.13 7.05
C PRO A 87 3.04 -6.02 6.19
N ALA A 88 4.19 -6.36 6.77
CA ALA A 88 5.50 -6.53 6.12
C ALA A 88 5.51 -7.40 4.86
N SER A 89 4.66 -8.43 4.79
CA SER A 89 4.62 -9.41 3.70
C SER A 89 3.61 -9.08 2.61
N VAL A 90 2.84 -8.02 2.77
CA VAL A 90 1.91 -7.55 1.74
C VAL A 90 2.70 -6.62 0.80
N PRO A 91 2.79 -6.89 -0.51
CA PRO A 91 3.38 -5.95 -1.44
C PRO A 91 2.64 -4.62 -1.40
N MET A 92 3.38 -3.56 -1.12
CA MET A 92 2.83 -2.22 -0.98
C MET A 92 3.31 -1.32 -2.12
N ARG A 93 2.41 -0.48 -2.63
CA ARG A 93 2.73 0.65 -3.48
C ARG A 93 3.05 1.84 -2.59
N LEU A 94 4.24 2.40 -2.78
CA LEU A 94 4.72 3.58 -2.08
C LEU A 94 4.78 4.76 -3.03
N VAL A 95 4.07 5.85 -2.72
CA VAL A 95 4.12 7.09 -3.50
C VAL A 95 4.43 8.27 -2.58
N ALA A 96 5.42 9.08 -2.97
CA ALA A 96 5.75 10.33 -2.31
C ALA A 96 5.13 11.53 -3.03
N GLY A 97 4.63 12.50 -2.28
CA GLY A 97 4.10 13.73 -2.83
C GLY A 97 3.86 14.81 -1.78
N VAL A 98 3.52 16.02 -2.20
CA VAL A 98 3.32 17.16 -1.29
C VAL A 98 1.85 17.50 -1.25
N MET A 99 1.28 17.57 -0.04
CA MET A 99 -0.14 17.89 0.16
C MET A 99 -0.34 19.01 1.18
N PRO A 100 -1.33 19.89 0.98
CA PRO A 100 -1.68 20.94 1.91
C PRO A 100 -2.36 20.33 3.15
N HIS A 101 -1.86 20.68 4.34
CA HIS A 101 -2.54 20.45 5.61
C HIS A 101 -2.58 21.78 6.36
N GLY A 102 -3.77 22.32 6.60
CA GLY A 102 -3.96 23.63 7.24
C GLY A 102 -3.25 24.76 6.50
N GLY A 103 -3.21 24.69 5.16
CA GLY A 103 -2.52 25.67 4.30
C GLY A 103 -0.99 25.51 4.23
N ARG A 104 -0.41 24.51 4.90
CA ARG A 104 1.03 24.22 4.83
C ARG A 104 1.29 23.04 3.89
N PRO A 105 2.24 23.17 2.93
CA PRO A 105 2.64 22.04 2.11
C PRO A 105 3.48 21.09 2.97
N LEU A 106 3.00 19.87 3.16
CA LEU A 106 3.68 18.83 3.94
C LEU A 106 4.17 17.70 3.02
N PRO A 107 5.32 17.09 3.32
CA PRO A 107 5.79 15.90 2.61
C PRO A 107 4.94 14.71 3.07
N VAL A 108 4.32 14.04 2.11
CA VAL A 108 3.44 12.90 2.32
C VAL A 108 4.02 11.66 1.66
N LEU A 109 3.87 10.53 2.34
CA LEU A 109 3.99 9.18 1.79
C LEU A 109 2.61 8.53 1.82
N THR A 110 2.22 7.92 0.70
CA THR A 110 1.05 7.05 0.65
C THR A 110 1.50 5.61 0.51
N LEU A 111 0.85 4.74 1.26
CA LEU A 111 1.16 3.32 1.32
C LEU A 111 -0.11 2.51 1.05
N GLN A 112 -0.21 1.97 -0.15
CA GLN A 112 -1.38 1.21 -0.57
C GLN A 112 -1.04 -0.26 -0.79
N PRO A 113 -1.77 -1.21 -0.19
CA PRO A 113 -1.56 -2.61 -0.50
C PRO A 113 -1.91 -2.87 -1.96
N ILE A 114 -1.01 -3.54 -2.69
CA ILE A 114 -1.21 -3.92 -4.09
C ILE A 114 -2.06 -5.20 -4.19
N MET A 115 -2.07 -5.99 -3.12
CA MET A 115 -2.89 -7.20 -2.97
C MET A 115 -4.04 -6.95 -2.00
N GLN A 116 -5.20 -7.58 -2.22
CA GLN A 116 -6.29 -7.52 -1.26
C GLN A 116 -6.14 -8.63 -0.22
N VAL A 117 -5.87 -8.26 1.03
CA VAL A 117 -6.09 -9.16 2.17
C VAL A 117 -7.59 -9.13 2.50
N VAL A 118 -8.21 -10.29 2.67
CA VAL A 118 -9.65 -10.40 2.98
C VAL A 118 -9.82 -11.40 4.13
N ASP A 119 -10.44 -10.95 5.22
CA ASP A 119 -10.96 -11.84 6.25
C ASP A 119 -12.26 -12.50 5.73
N VAL A 120 -12.30 -13.84 5.69
CA VAL A 120 -13.47 -14.59 5.18
C VAL A 120 -14.54 -14.74 6.27
N ALA A 121 -14.15 -14.68 7.54
CA ALA A 121 -15.05 -14.81 8.69
C ALA A 121 -15.77 -13.49 9.03
N ARG A 122 -15.22 -12.34 8.61
CA ARG A 122 -15.84 -11.01 8.80
C ARG A 122 -16.12 -10.35 7.44
N PRO A 123 -17.38 -10.39 6.95
CA PRO A 123 -17.75 -9.78 5.67
C PRO A 123 -17.68 -8.24 5.69
N VAL A 124 -17.57 -7.63 6.88
CA VAL A 124 -17.13 -6.24 6.98
C VAL A 124 -15.65 -6.24 6.68
N ALA A 125 -15.31 -5.90 5.44
CA ALA A 125 -13.95 -5.70 4.96
C ALA A 125 -13.26 -4.52 5.68
N VAL A 126 -13.20 -4.56 7.01
CA VAL A 126 -12.21 -3.79 7.76
C VAL A 126 -10.88 -4.33 7.25
N ASP A 127 -10.17 -3.48 6.54
CA ASP A 127 -8.92 -3.84 5.89
C ASP A 127 -7.98 -4.29 7.01
N ALA A 128 -7.73 -5.61 7.14
CA ALA A 128 -6.90 -6.15 8.22
C ALA A 128 -5.54 -5.44 8.32
N PHE A 129 -5.07 -4.92 7.18
CA PHE A 129 -3.94 -4.02 7.10
C PHE A 129 -4.14 -2.72 7.92
N LEU A 130 -5.25 -2.01 7.73
CA LEU A 130 -5.59 -0.81 8.51
C LEU A 130 -5.74 -1.15 10.00
N ASP A 131 -6.37 -2.26 10.34
CA ASP A 131 -6.53 -2.68 11.75
C ASP A 131 -5.18 -2.88 12.42
N VAL A 132 -4.23 -3.56 11.76
CA VAL A 132 -2.88 -3.74 12.31
C VAL A 132 -2.18 -2.39 12.47
N LEU A 133 -2.32 -1.47 11.52
CA LEU A 133 -1.71 -0.14 11.61
C LEU A 133 -2.30 0.70 12.75
N VAL A 134 -3.62 0.65 12.93
CA VAL A 134 -4.31 1.34 14.02
C VAL A 134 -3.93 0.73 15.38
N GLN A 135 -3.88 -0.60 15.49
CA GLN A 135 -3.38 -1.29 16.68
C GLN A 135 -1.93 -0.95 16.98
N ALA A 136 -1.12 -0.67 15.95
CA ALA A 136 0.26 -0.24 16.08
C ALA A 136 0.42 1.28 16.30
N GLY A 137 -0.70 2.01 16.50
CA GLY A 137 -0.75 3.38 16.99
C GLY A 137 -1.09 4.45 15.95
N MET A 138 -1.35 4.09 14.68
CA MET A 138 -1.85 5.05 13.69
C MET A 138 -3.30 5.48 14.01
N THR A 139 -3.68 6.70 13.63
CA THR A 139 -5.05 7.17 13.77
C THR A 139 -5.85 6.87 12.52
N THR A 140 -7.12 6.55 12.69
CA THR A 140 -8.04 6.47 11.57
C THR A 140 -8.38 7.88 11.11
N GLU A 141 -8.02 8.23 9.87
CA GLU A 141 -8.18 9.57 9.34
C GLU A 141 -9.31 9.64 8.30
N LEU A 142 -10.11 10.70 8.41
CA LEU A 142 -11.14 11.07 7.43
C LEU A 142 -10.95 12.50 6.91
N ASP A 143 -10.12 13.32 7.57
CA ASP A 143 -9.86 14.71 7.22
C ASP A 143 -8.37 14.94 6.89
N PHE A 144 -8.05 14.96 5.61
CA PHE A 144 -6.69 15.20 5.11
C PHE A 144 -6.21 16.65 5.27
N LEU A 145 -7.06 17.59 5.72
CA LEU A 145 -6.67 18.97 5.93
C LEU A 145 -5.92 19.16 7.26
N ARG A 146 -5.96 18.20 8.17
CA ARG A 146 -5.21 18.24 9.43
C ARG A 146 -4.09 17.22 9.38
N ALA A 147 -2.90 17.65 9.80
CA ALA A 147 -1.78 16.71 9.91
C ALA A 147 -2.12 15.67 11.00
N PRO A 148 -1.94 14.36 10.75
CA PRO A 148 -2.22 13.30 11.72
C PRO A 148 -1.36 13.44 12.99
N GLU A 149 -1.69 12.68 14.03
CA GLU A 149 -0.91 12.70 15.27
C GLU A 149 0.53 12.17 15.08
N PRO A 150 1.53 12.63 15.86
CA PRO A 150 2.88 12.10 15.83
C PRO A 150 2.88 10.65 16.31
N LEU A 151 3.52 9.79 15.51
CA LEU A 151 3.72 8.40 15.86
C LEU A 151 5.19 8.19 16.23
N LEU A 152 5.43 7.98 17.52
CA LEU A 152 6.76 7.78 18.07
C LEU A 152 7.18 6.31 17.96
N GLY A 153 8.48 6.06 17.83
CA GLY A 153 9.03 4.69 17.80
C GLY A 153 8.93 3.97 16.45
N TRP A 154 8.52 4.67 15.39
CA TRP A 154 8.52 4.18 14.01
C TRP A 154 9.69 4.79 13.24
N PRO A 155 10.85 4.12 13.18
CA PRO A 155 12.00 4.67 12.48
C PRO A 155 11.74 4.67 10.97
N VAL A 156 11.92 5.86 10.37
CA VAL A 156 11.92 6.04 8.92
C VAL A 156 13.32 6.39 8.46
N ALA A 157 13.88 5.54 7.60
CA ALA A 157 15.13 5.81 6.91
C ALA A 157 14.84 6.20 5.46
N ILE A 158 15.51 7.26 5.02
CA ILE A 158 15.44 7.76 3.65
C ILE A 158 16.85 7.85 3.11
N SER A 159 17.08 7.22 1.96
CA SER A 159 18.33 7.34 1.20
C SER A 159 18.05 7.62 -0.28
N GLN A 160 19.05 8.14 -0.97
CA GLN A 160 18.97 8.31 -2.41
C GLN A 160 19.03 6.94 -3.11
N ALA A 161 18.07 6.67 -3.99
CA ALA A 161 18.09 5.48 -4.84
C ALA A 161 18.68 5.80 -6.22
N SER A 162 18.19 6.87 -6.85
CA SER A 162 18.67 7.40 -8.12
C SER A 162 18.26 8.87 -8.27
N ALA A 163 18.61 9.52 -9.38
CA ALA A 163 18.16 10.89 -9.66
C ALA A 163 16.63 10.97 -9.66
N GLY A 164 16.06 11.84 -8.81
CA GLY A 164 14.61 11.96 -8.67
C GLY A 164 13.92 10.81 -7.92
N GLN A 165 14.65 9.87 -7.32
CA GLN A 165 14.07 8.76 -6.54
C GLN A 165 14.68 8.65 -5.14
N ALA A 166 13.86 8.19 -4.19
CA ALA A 166 14.27 7.90 -2.83
C ALA A 166 13.95 6.43 -2.48
N ALA A 167 14.89 5.77 -1.83
CA ALA A 167 14.66 4.52 -1.11
C ALA A 167 14.15 4.87 0.29
N ILE A 168 13.00 4.30 0.65
CA ILE A 168 12.29 4.55 1.89
C ILE A 168 12.15 3.22 2.63
N GLN A 169 12.60 3.21 3.87
CA GLN A 169 12.39 2.11 4.80
C GLN A 169 11.60 2.60 6.01
N ILE A 170 10.48 1.94 6.30
CA ILE A 170 9.64 2.22 7.47
C ILE A 170 9.57 0.92 8.28
N ARG A 171 9.86 1.00 9.58
CA ARG A 171 9.69 -0.14 10.50
C ARG A 171 8.63 0.17 11.54
N MET A 172 7.87 -0.86 11.89
CA MET A 172 6.94 -0.84 13.02
C MET A 172 7.70 -0.82 14.35
N PRO A 173 7.03 -0.50 15.48
CA PRO A 173 7.60 -0.66 16.80
C PRO A 173 8.02 -2.11 17.00
N GLY A 174 9.19 -2.33 17.61
CA GLY A 174 9.81 -3.66 17.70
C GLY A 174 10.66 -4.07 16.49
N GLY A 175 10.77 -3.21 15.47
CA GLY A 175 11.78 -3.34 14.41
C GLY A 175 11.36 -4.15 13.18
N ALA A 176 10.15 -4.71 13.18
CA ALA A 176 9.57 -5.37 12.01
C ALA A 176 9.45 -4.38 10.84
N LEU A 177 9.89 -4.80 9.65
CA LEU A 177 9.87 -3.97 8.45
C LEU A 177 8.42 -3.82 7.96
N LEU A 178 7.92 -2.59 7.80
CA LEU A 178 6.62 -2.34 7.18
C LEU A 178 6.77 -2.09 5.69
N VAL A 179 7.76 -1.27 5.31
CA VAL A 179 8.02 -0.86 3.94
C VAL A 179 9.51 -0.88 3.68
N ASP A 180 9.90 -1.43 2.54
CA ASP A 180 11.20 -1.22 1.91
C ASP A 180 10.96 -1.05 0.41
N GLY A 181 11.08 0.17 -0.08
CA GLY A 181 10.65 0.50 -1.43
C GLY A 181 11.31 1.75 -1.98
N VAL A 182 11.25 1.89 -3.30
CA VAL A 182 11.75 3.06 -4.03
C VAL A 182 10.57 3.82 -4.60
N THR A 183 10.57 5.14 -4.45
CA THR A 183 9.53 6.01 -5.00
C THR A 183 10.12 7.26 -5.64
N ALA A 184 9.41 7.80 -6.63
CA ALA A 184 9.77 9.07 -7.24
C ALA A 184 9.51 10.21 -6.24
N VAL A 185 10.46 11.13 -6.10
CA VAL A 185 10.37 12.29 -5.21
C VAL A 185 10.67 13.56 -5.99
N SER A 186 9.83 14.57 -5.82
CA SER A 186 10.07 15.89 -6.42
C SER A 186 11.02 16.74 -5.57
N PRO A 187 11.64 17.79 -6.14
CA PRO A 187 12.41 18.75 -5.36
C PRO A 187 11.59 19.35 -4.21
N ALA A 188 10.33 19.73 -4.47
CA ALA A 188 9.43 20.25 -3.44
C ALA A 188 9.20 19.27 -2.28
N TRP A 189 9.13 17.97 -2.57
CA TRP A 189 9.01 16.94 -1.53
C TRP A 189 10.27 16.87 -0.66
N ARG A 190 11.46 16.85 -1.30
CA ARG A 190 12.75 16.82 -0.59
C ARG A 190 12.94 18.06 0.28
N ASP A 191 12.62 19.24 -0.25
CA ASP A 191 12.69 20.50 0.48
C ASP A 191 11.78 20.51 1.69
N ALA A 192 10.54 20.02 1.54
CA ALA A 192 9.60 19.90 2.64
C ALA A 192 10.09 18.88 3.69
N ALA A 193 10.53 17.68 3.26
CA ALA A 193 11.06 16.63 4.15
C ALA A 193 12.27 17.13 4.95
N SER A 194 13.19 17.84 4.30
CA SER A 194 14.37 18.45 4.94
C SER A 194 13.97 19.56 5.92
N ARG A 195 13.07 20.46 5.51
CA ARG A 195 12.59 21.59 6.33
C ARG A 195 11.92 21.13 7.62
N TYR A 196 11.06 20.13 7.54
CA TYR A 196 10.26 19.70 8.69
C TYR A 196 10.95 18.62 9.52
N GLY A 197 11.80 17.77 8.92
CA GLY A 197 12.41 16.62 9.60
C GLY A 197 11.43 15.49 9.92
N TRP A 198 10.24 15.54 9.34
CA TRP A 198 9.16 14.55 9.46
C TRP A 198 8.33 14.52 8.17
N CYS A 199 7.57 13.45 7.96
CA CYS A 199 6.59 13.34 6.89
C CYS A 199 5.26 12.77 7.41
N VAL A 200 4.19 12.98 6.65
CA VAL A 200 2.90 12.31 6.90
C VAL A 200 2.90 10.98 6.16
N LEU A 201 2.48 9.91 6.83
CA LEU A 201 2.16 8.63 6.21
C LEU A 201 0.64 8.48 6.19
N TYR A 202 0.06 8.28 5.01
CA TYR A 202 -1.29 7.75 4.85
C TYR A 202 -1.21 6.34 4.30
N ALA A 203 -1.88 5.40 4.94
CA ALA A 203 -1.89 4.01 4.55
C ALA A 203 -3.33 3.52 4.42
N GLY A 204 -3.62 2.77 3.36
CA GLY A 204 -4.99 2.33 3.06
C GLY A 204 -5.21 2.07 1.58
N ARG A 205 -6.45 1.78 1.21
CA ARG A 205 -6.84 1.50 -0.18
C ARG A 205 -7.37 2.76 -0.86
N ASN A 206 -7.29 2.77 -2.19
CA ASN A 206 -7.82 3.83 -3.04
C ASN A 206 -7.29 5.22 -2.65
N LEU A 207 -6.03 5.31 -2.25
CA LEU A 207 -5.41 6.60 -1.88
C LEU A 207 -5.24 7.53 -3.10
N GLY A 208 -5.61 7.08 -4.30
CA GLY A 208 -5.34 7.77 -5.54
C GLY A 208 -3.85 7.90 -5.81
N ASP A 209 -3.50 8.41 -6.99
CA ASP A 209 -2.13 8.80 -7.29
C ASP A 209 -1.94 10.22 -6.79
N ILE A 210 -0.97 10.45 -5.89
CA ILE A 210 -0.45 11.80 -5.70
C ILE A 210 0.46 12.05 -6.90
N PRO A 211 0.08 12.92 -7.86
CA PRO A 211 0.90 13.14 -9.04
C PRO A 211 2.29 13.62 -8.61
N ALA A 212 3.31 12.84 -8.98
CA ALA A 212 4.69 13.13 -8.63
C ALA A 212 5.06 14.54 -9.11
N GLY A 213 5.43 15.42 -8.18
CA GLY A 213 5.92 16.76 -8.50
C GLY A 213 4.90 17.86 -8.75
N GLN A 214 3.61 17.62 -8.52
CA GLN A 214 2.61 18.70 -8.50
C GLN A 214 2.03 18.91 -7.09
N PRO A 215 1.80 20.16 -6.66
CA PRO A 215 1.03 20.43 -5.45
C PRO A 215 -0.37 19.84 -5.63
N HIS A 216 -0.73 18.87 -4.79
CA HIS A 216 -2.07 18.28 -4.85
C HIS A 216 -3.06 19.22 -4.18
N ASN A 217 -3.97 19.82 -4.94
CA ASN A 217 -4.82 20.94 -4.48
C ASN A 217 -6.04 20.54 -3.62
N GLY A 218 -6.10 19.32 -3.10
CA GLY A 218 -7.08 18.95 -2.08
C GLY A 218 -7.69 17.58 -2.28
N SER A 219 -7.82 16.85 -1.16
CA SER A 219 -8.36 15.51 -0.96
C SER A 219 -7.63 14.39 -1.74
N LEU A 220 -7.28 13.29 -1.08
CA LEU A 220 -7.00 12.04 -1.79
C LEU A 220 -8.34 11.60 -2.40
N PRO A 221 -8.56 11.72 -3.72
CA PRO A 221 -9.87 11.49 -4.29
C PRO A 221 -10.21 10.01 -4.10
N GLN A 222 -11.31 9.73 -3.41
CA GLN A 222 -11.84 8.39 -3.11
C GLN A 222 -11.12 7.58 -2.00
N ALA A 223 -10.26 8.22 -1.18
CA ALA A 223 -9.77 7.53 0.00
C ALA A 223 -10.95 7.16 0.91
N GLY A 224 -11.15 5.86 1.12
CA GLY A 224 -12.06 5.35 2.13
C GLY A 224 -11.48 5.62 3.53
N LEU A 225 -11.73 4.71 4.47
CA LEU A 225 -11.03 4.71 5.74
C LEU A 225 -9.52 4.55 5.51
N VAL A 226 -8.69 5.41 6.10
CA VAL A 226 -7.22 5.31 6.02
C VAL A 226 -6.60 5.42 7.41
N ALA A 227 -5.40 4.88 7.56
CA ALA A 227 -4.55 5.07 8.73
C ALA A 227 -3.56 6.21 8.46
N GLY A 228 -3.51 7.21 9.32
CA GLY A 228 -2.62 8.36 9.24
C GLY A 228 -1.63 8.43 10.40
N ALA A 229 -0.43 8.95 10.13
CA ALA A 229 0.56 9.26 11.16
C ALA A 229 1.57 10.33 10.70
N ARG A 230 2.13 11.09 11.63
CA ARG A 230 3.37 11.85 11.40
C ARG A 230 4.57 11.02 11.83
N LEU A 231 5.49 10.77 10.90
CA LEU A 231 6.69 9.97 11.11
C LEU A 231 7.94 10.84 11.08
N ARG A 232 8.82 10.66 12.06
CA ARG A 232 10.10 11.37 12.13
C ARG A 232 11.09 10.77 11.14
N LEU A 233 11.77 11.63 10.39
CA LEU A 233 12.79 11.20 9.42
C LEU A 233 14.15 11.14 10.10
N PHE A 234 14.84 10.00 9.97
CA PHE A 234 16.22 9.86 10.40
C PHE A 234 17.15 9.97 9.18
N GLY A 235 18.15 10.86 9.24
CA GLY A 235 19.18 11.00 8.20
C GLY A 235 18.84 11.86 6.97
N ALA A 236 17.63 12.43 6.90
CA ALA A 236 17.18 13.19 5.72
C ALA A 236 18.03 14.43 5.37
N SER A 237 18.71 15.03 6.34
CA SER A 237 19.46 16.28 6.14
C SER A 237 20.84 16.11 5.49
N ARG A 238 21.37 14.89 5.32
CA ARG A 238 22.69 14.66 4.71
C ARG A 238 22.69 13.89 3.38
N ASN A 239 21.59 13.20 3.04
CA ASN A 239 21.58 12.20 1.96
C ASN A 239 20.59 12.49 0.82
N LEU A 240 19.96 13.66 0.79
CA LEU A 240 18.96 14.04 -0.23
C LEU A 240 19.44 15.12 -1.22
N GLY A 241 20.69 15.58 -1.06
CA GLY A 241 21.35 16.57 -1.92
C GLY A 241 21.70 16.05 -3.30
#